data_AF-A0A7C4AA63-F1
#
_entry.id   AF-A0A7C4AA63-F1
#
_cell.length_a   1.000
_cell.length_b   1.000
_cell.length_c   1.000
_cell.angle_alpha   90.00
_cell.angle_beta   90.00
_cell.angle_gamma   90.00
#
_symmetry.space_group_name_H-M   'P 1'
#
loop_
_entity.id
_entity.type
_entity.pdbx_description
1 polymer ?
#
loop_
_entity_poly.entity_id
_entity_poly.type
_entity_poly.pdbx_seq_one_letter_code
_entity_poly.pdbx_strand_id
1 'polypeptide(L)'
;AEQARELGAGEGGLALAVYGPEGVDDVPAVRDVAQLARLVQEKAFLLPGLDCGGCGREDCRGLAADIVAGRASQGDCVALNGALSVTVNGAPLGLNPFVEKMLRAGIAGMLAQLKGFAPGKAVITLDV
;
A
#
# COMPACT_ATOMS: atom_id res chain seq x y z
N ALA A 1 14.03 7.83 21.76
CA ALA A 1 14.28 6.42 22.15
C ALA A 1 12.98 5.68 22.41
N GLU A 2 12.15 6.13 23.36
CA GLU A 2 10.88 5.49 23.74
C GLU A 2 9.89 5.36 22.56
N GLN A 3 9.60 6.45 21.84
CA GLN A 3 8.75 6.43 20.63
C GLN A 3 9.26 5.49 19.51
N ALA A 4 10.58 5.33 19.38
CA ALA A 4 11.16 4.43 18.38
C ALA A 4 10.93 2.96 18.77
N ARG A 5 11.02 2.65 20.07
CA ARG A 5 10.73 1.31 20.61
C ARG A 5 9.24 0.97 20.52
N GLU A 6 8.35 1.93 20.74
CA GLU A 6 6.90 1.74 20.55
C GLU A 6 6.54 1.40 19.10
N LEU A 7 7.26 1.98 18.12
CA LEU A 7 7.14 1.64 16.70
C LEU A 7 7.89 0.36 16.29
N GLY A 8 8.45 -0.35 17.27
CA GLY A 8 9.13 -1.63 17.11
C GLY A 8 10.55 -1.52 16.58
N ALA A 9 11.35 -0.51 16.99
CA ALA A 9 12.77 -0.45 16.64
C ALA A 9 13.46 -1.83 16.84
N GLY A 10 14.03 -2.37 15.75
CA GLY A 10 14.58 -3.74 15.68
C GLY A 10 14.04 -4.55 14.49
N GLU A 11 14.34 -5.85 14.46
CA GLU A 11 13.90 -6.78 13.40
C GLU A 11 12.36 -6.86 13.34
N GLY A 12 11.77 -6.48 12.19
CA GLY A 12 10.30 -6.47 11.99
C GLY A 12 9.58 -5.19 12.44
N GLY A 13 10.35 -4.14 12.76
CA GLY A 13 9.88 -2.79 13.04
C GLY A 13 9.48 -1.98 11.81
N LEU A 14 8.83 -0.84 12.05
CA LEU A 14 8.51 0.15 11.00
C LEU A 14 9.41 1.39 11.06
N ALA A 15 10.30 1.47 12.04
CA ALA A 15 11.18 2.62 12.24
C ALA A 15 12.37 2.60 11.26
N LEU A 16 12.50 3.66 10.46
CA LEU A 16 13.60 3.84 9.48
C LEU A 16 14.80 4.58 10.09
N ALA A 17 14.54 5.54 10.96
CA ALA A 17 15.55 6.36 11.63
C ALA A 17 14.98 7.04 12.87
N VAL A 18 15.85 7.48 13.79
CA VAL A 18 15.49 8.31 14.94
C VAL A 18 16.17 9.67 14.81
N TYR A 19 15.42 10.77 14.99
CA TYR A 19 16.02 12.09 15.05
C TYR A 19 16.61 12.34 16.44
N GLY A 20 17.93 12.55 16.52
CA GLY A 20 18.60 12.76 17.80
C GLY A 20 20.07 12.33 17.81
N PRO A 21 20.73 12.46 18.98
CA PRO A 21 22.15 12.18 19.09
C PRO A 21 22.47 10.70 18.91
N GLU A 22 21.59 9.78 19.32
CA GLU A 22 21.90 8.35 19.34
C GLU A 22 20.79 7.51 18.69
N GLY A 23 21.20 6.41 18.05
CA GLY A 23 20.30 5.43 17.47
C GLY A 23 19.61 4.60 18.56
N VAL A 24 18.66 3.76 18.15
CA VAL A 24 17.90 2.92 19.07
C VAL A 24 17.83 1.52 18.47
N ASP A 25 18.43 0.55 19.16
CA ASP A 25 18.53 -0.84 18.70
C ASP A 25 19.16 -0.87 17.28
N ASP A 26 18.50 -1.45 16.28
CA ASP A 26 18.99 -1.48 14.88
C ASP A 26 18.61 -0.24 14.06
N VAL A 27 17.96 0.76 14.66
CA VAL A 27 17.46 1.95 13.97
C VAL A 27 18.49 3.09 14.05
N PRO A 28 19.00 3.59 12.91
CA PRO A 28 20.06 4.61 12.89
C PRO A 28 19.57 5.98 13.35
N ALA A 29 20.47 6.76 13.95
CA ALA A 29 20.23 8.16 14.26
C ALA A 29 20.47 9.08 13.06
N VAL A 30 19.64 10.11 12.96
CA VAL A 30 19.77 11.22 12.03
C VAL A 30 19.80 12.51 12.84
N ARG A 31 20.76 13.39 12.55
CA ARG A 31 20.98 14.65 13.29
C ARG A 31 20.71 15.90 12.44
N ASP A 32 20.38 15.70 11.18
CA ASP A 32 20.16 16.76 10.21
C ASP A 32 18.75 16.64 9.62
N VAL A 33 18.03 17.76 9.61
CA VAL A 33 16.66 17.83 9.07
C VAL A 33 16.66 17.53 7.57
N ALA A 34 17.69 17.97 6.83
CA ALA A 34 17.76 17.71 5.40
C ALA A 34 17.97 16.22 5.10
N GLN A 35 18.79 15.52 5.89
CA GLN A 35 18.93 14.07 5.82
C GLN A 35 17.63 13.34 6.16
N LEU A 36 16.90 13.79 7.18
CA LEU A 36 15.60 13.19 7.52
C LEU A 36 14.60 13.37 6.37
N ALA A 37 14.54 14.56 5.77
CA ALA A 37 13.66 14.83 4.63
C ALA A 37 14.00 13.94 3.41
N ARG A 38 15.28 13.71 3.14
CA ARG A 38 15.72 12.78 2.08
C ARG A 38 15.25 11.35 2.36
N LEU A 39 15.43 10.86 3.58
CA LEU A 39 14.99 9.52 3.97
C LEU A 39 13.47 9.36 3.80
N VAL A 40 12.68 10.35 4.21
CA VAL A 40 11.23 10.31 4.00
C VAL A 40 10.90 10.26 2.51
N GLN A 41 11.53 11.09 1.68
CA GLN A 41 11.26 11.10 0.24
C GLN A 41 11.64 9.78 -0.46
N GLU A 42 12.75 9.16 -0.04
CA GLU A 42 13.27 7.94 -0.65
C GLU A 42 12.58 6.67 -0.16
N LYS A 43 12.11 6.65 1.09
CA LYS A 43 11.63 5.44 1.76
C LYS A 43 10.16 5.47 2.12
N ALA A 44 9.45 6.59 1.95
CA ALA A 44 8.01 6.63 2.19
C ALA A 44 7.27 5.80 1.14
N PHE A 45 6.26 5.08 1.60
CA PHE A 45 5.34 4.32 0.77
C PHE A 45 3.96 4.32 1.42
N LEU A 46 2.93 3.97 0.64
CA LEU A 46 1.56 3.86 1.13
C LEU A 46 1.00 2.48 0.80
N LEU A 47 0.41 1.82 1.79
CA LEU A 47 -0.35 0.59 1.59
C LEU A 47 -1.84 0.88 1.78
N PRO A 48 -2.75 0.19 1.07
CA PRO A 48 -4.20 0.39 1.21
C PRO A 48 -4.79 0.04 2.58
N GLY A 49 -4.06 -0.67 3.44
CA GLY A 49 -4.52 -1.01 4.80
C GLY A 49 -5.72 -1.97 4.84
N LEU A 50 -5.81 -2.89 3.87
CA LEU A 50 -6.96 -3.80 3.73
C LEU A 50 -6.80 -5.12 4.51
N ASP A 51 -5.61 -5.42 5.01
CA ASP A 51 -5.26 -6.66 5.73
C ASP A 51 -5.76 -7.96 5.06
N CYS A 52 -5.75 -7.98 3.72
CA CYS A 52 -6.38 -9.05 2.95
C CYS A 52 -5.57 -10.35 2.82
N GLY A 53 -4.33 -10.34 3.30
CA GLY A 53 -3.37 -11.45 3.19
C GLY A 53 -2.97 -11.88 1.77
N GLY A 54 -3.43 -11.19 0.72
CA GLY A 54 -3.21 -11.60 -0.67
C GLY A 54 -1.75 -11.55 -1.15
N CYS A 55 -0.87 -10.88 -0.41
CA CYS A 55 0.57 -10.85 -0.66
C CYS A 55 1.36 -11.93 0.12
N GLY A 56 0.66 -12.87 0.78
CA GLY A 56 1.27 -13.97 1.52
C GLY A 56 1.66 -13.65 2.97
N ARG A 57 1.33 -12.44 3.46
CA ARG A 57 1.48 -12.06 4.88
C ARG A 57 0.13 -12.08 5.59
N GLU A 58 0.14 -12.05 6.91
CA GLU A 58 -1.08 -11.98 7.74
C GLU A 58 -1.82 -10.66 7.52
N ASP A 59 -1.10 -9.53 7.56
CA ASP A 59 -1.67 -8.19 7.52
C ASP A 59 -0.78 -7.20 6.73
N CYS A 60 -1.25 -5.97 6.55
CA CYS A 60 -0.50 -4.91 5.90
C CYS A 60 0.73 -4.47 6.70
N ARG A 61 0.74 -4.64 8.03
CA ARG A 61 1.90 -4.34 8.87
C ARG A 61 3.07 -5.27 8.53
N GLY A 62 2.81 -6.55 8.32
CA GLY A 62 3.82 -7.53 7.93
C GLY A 62 4.44 -7.22 6.57
N LEU A 63 3.64 -6.76 5.59
CA LEU A 63 4.20 -6.26 4.32
C LEU A 63 5.03 -4.98 4.54
N ALA A 64 4.52 -4.02 5.32
CA ALA A 64 5.22 -2.77 5.59
C ALA A 64 6.59 -3.00 6.27
N ALA A 65 6.66 -3.93 7.24
CA ALA A 65 7.91 -4.28 7.92
C ALA A 65 8.95 -4.87 6.95
N ASP A 66 8.53 -5.71 6.00
CA ASP A 66 9.45 -6.25 5.00
C ASP A 66 9.88 -5.22 3.95
N ILE A 67 9.03 -4.25 3.61
CA ILE A 67 9.42 -3.12 2.76
C ILE A 67 10.49 -2.28 3.47
N VAL A 68 10.28 -1.96 4.76
CA VAL A 68 11.25 -1.23 5.59
C VAL A 68 12.57 -2.00 5.70
N ALA A 69 12.52 -3.33 5.84
CA ALA A 69 13.69 -4.20 5.89
C ALA A 69 14.34 -4.48 4.52
N GLY A 70 13.78 -3.96 3.42
CA GLY A 70 14.29 -4.18 2.06
C GLY A 70 14.08 -5.60 1.50
N ARG A 71 13.19 -6.39 2.12
CA ARG A 71 12.82 -7.75 1.68
C ARG A 71 11.62 -7.77 0.73
N ALA A 72 10.88 -6.67 0.63
CA ALA A 72 9.71 -6.53 -0.22
C ALA A 72 9.65 -5.10 -0.81
N SER A 73 8.72 -4.90 -1.74
CA SER A 73 8.40 -3.61 -2.33
C SER A 73 6.91 -3.32 -2.25
N GLN A 74 6.52 -2.05 -2.43
CA GLN A 74 5.10 -1.66 -2.52
C GLN A 74 4.37 -2.43 -3.64
N GLY A 75 5.08 -2.80 -4.71
CA GLY A 75 4.55 -3.58 -5.83
C GLY A 75 4.14 -5.01 -5.47
N ASP A 76 4.57 -5.55 -4.32
CA ASP A 76 4.15 -6.88 -3.86
C ASP A 76 2.72 -6.87 -3.30
N CYS A 77 2.15 -5.68 -3.05
CA CYS A 77 0.75 -5.56 -2.65
C CYS A 77 -0.17 -5.84 -3.83
N VAL A 78 -0.79 -7.02 -3.85
CA VAL A 78 -1.74 -7.42 -4.91
C VAL A 78 -2.91 -6.44 -5.10
N ALA A 79 -3.33 -5.73 -4.05
CA ALA A 79 -4.40 -4.74 -4.11
C ALA A 79 -4.03 -3.46 -4.89
N LEU A 80 -2.73 -3.20 -5.12
CA LEU A 80 -2.25 -2.06 -5.89
C LEU A 80 -2.12 -2.36 -7.39
N ASN A 81 -2.17 -3.64 -7.79
CA ASN A 81 -1.94 -4.08 -9.17
C ASN A 81 -3.22 -4.61 -9.85
N GLY A 82 -4.39 -4.19 -9.37
CA GLY A 82 -5.68 -4.64 -9.89
C GLY A 82 -5.99 -4.14 -11.31
N ALA A 83 -6.80 -4.91 -12.04
CA ALA A 83 -7.30 -4.56 -13.36
C ALA A 83 -8.55 -3.65 -13.32
N LEU A 84 -9.11 -3.43 -12.12
CA LEU A 84 -10.21 -2.51 -11.85
C LEU A 84 -9.75 -1.37 -10.96
N SER A 85 -10.06 -0.14 -11.35
CA SER A 85 -9.87 1.05 -10.52
C SER A 85 -11.22 1.69 -10.24
N VAL A 86 -11.46 2.03 -8.97
CA VAL A 86 -12.66 2.75 -8.51
C VAL A 86 -12.19 3.99 -7.77
N THR A 87 -12.82 5.13 -8.05
CA THR A 87 -12.51 6.42 -7.42
C THR A 87 -13.80 7.05 -6.91
N VAL A 88 -13.79 7.58 -5.70
CA VAL A 88 -14.92 8.30 -5.09
C VAL A 88 -14.42 9.68 -4.66
N ASN A 89 -15.06 10.74 -5.14
CA ASN A 89 -14.64 12.13 -4.88
C ASN A 89 -13.14 12.39 -5.20
N GLY A 90 -12.62 11.77 -6.26
CA GLY A 90 -11.21 11.87 -6.64
C GLY A 90 -10.24 11.02 -5.82
N ALA A 91 -10.70 10.36 -4.74
CA ALA A 91 -9.89 9.47 -3.93
C ALA A 91 -10.00 8.01 -4.43
N PRO A 92 -8.87 7.29 -4.66
CA PRO A 92 -8.90 5.90 -5.08
C PRO A 92 -9.43 5.01 -3.95
N LEU A 93 -10.34 4.09 -4.28
CA LEU A 93 -10.87 3.10 -3.35
C LEU A 93 -10.06 1.81 -3.46
N GLY A 94 -9.40 1.43 -2.36
CA GLY A 94 -8.65 0.18 -2.29
C GLY A 94 -9.57 -1.03 -2.42
N LEU A 95 -9.21 -1.97 -3.31
CA LEU A 95 -9.95 -3.22 -3.51
C LEU A 95 -9.05 -4.39 -3.14
N ASN A 96 -9.56 -5.31 -2.33
CA ASN A 96 -8.87 -6.58 -2.13
C ASN A 96 -9.08 -7.50 -3.37
N PRO A 97 -8.29 -8.57 -3.51
CA PRO A 97 -8.36 -9.44 -4.69
C PRO A 97 -9.73 -10.04 -4.97
N PHE A 98 -10.48 -10.38 -3.91
CA PHE A 98 -11.82 -10.96 -4.05
C PHE A 98 -12.82 -9.91 -4.57
N VAL A 99 -12.86 -8.73 -3.96
CA VAL A 99 -13.78 -7.65 -4.32
C VAL A 99 -13.49 -7.15 -5.74
N GLU A 100 -12.22 -6.99 -6.10
CA GLU A 100 -11.83 -6.62 -7.46
C GLU A 100 -12.35 -7.62 -8.49
N LYS A 101 -12.12 -8.93 -8.25
CA LYS A 101 -12.56 -9.99 -9.14
C LYS A 101 -14.09 -10.02 -9.26
N MET A 102 -14.79 -9.90 -8.14
CA MET A 102 -16.26 -9.89 -8.09
C MET A 102 -16.83 -8.72 -8.90
N LEU A 103 -16.39 -7.49 -8.62
CA LEU A 103 -16.87 -6.29 -9.30
C LEU A 103 -16.54 -6.32 -10.78
N ARG A 104 -15.30 -6.68 -11.14
CA ARG A 104 -14.87 -6.77 -12.55
C ARG A 104 -15.70 -7.78 -13.33
N ALA A 105 -15.89 -8.98 -12.78
CA ALA A 105 -16.67 -10.03 -13.45
C ALA A 105 -18.15 -9.62 -13.61
N GLY A 106 -18.74 -9.04 -12.58
CA GLY A 106 -20.11 -8.53 -12.62
C GLY A 106 -20.28 -7.42 -13.66
N ILE A 107 -19.43 -6.39 -13.61
CA ILE A 107 -19.47 -5.25 -14.55
C ILE A 107 -19.25 -5.73 -15.99
N ALA A 108 -18.23 -6.56 -16.23
CA ALA A 108 -17.96 -7.08 -17.57
C ALA A 108 -19.13 -7.92 -18.11
N GLY A 109 -19.74 -8.76 -17.26
CA GLY A 109 -20.91 -9.56 -17.61
C GLY A 109 -22.11 -8.70 -18.00
N MET A 110 -22.37 -7.62 -17.24
CA MET A 110 -23.44 -6.67 -17.54
C MET A 110 -23.20 -5.95 -18.88
N LEU A 111 -21.98 -5.44 -19.12
CA LEU A 111 -21.64 -4.74 -20.36
C LEU A 111 -21.73 -5.64 -21.60
N ALA A 112 -21.38 -6.93 -21.48
CA ALA A 112 -21.42 -7.89 -22.57
C ALA A 112 -22.84 -8.15 -23.13
N GLN A 113 -23.89 -7.86 -22.36
CA GLN A 113 -25.28 -8.02 -22.82
C GLN A 113 -25.81 -6.80 -23.60
N LEU A 114 -25.06 -5.69 -23.62
CA LEU A 114 -25.54 -4.44 -24.22
C LEU A 114 -25.32 -4.43 -25.72
N LYS A 115 -26.33 -3.97 -26.47
CA LYS A 115 -26.22 -3.76 -27.92
C LYS A 115 -25.13 -2.74 -28.22
N GLY A 116 -24.22 -3.10 -29.12
CA GLY A 116 -23.10 -2.24 -29.52
C GLY A 116 -21.85 -2.37 -28.64
N PHE A 117 -21.82 -3.32 -27.70
CA PHE A 117 -20.60 -3.64 -26.96
C PHE A 117 -19.46 -4.10 -27.87
N ALA A 118 -18.25 -3.63 -27.58
CA ALA A 118 -17.01 -4.09 -28.19
C ALA A 118 -15.93 -4.25 -27.10
N PRO A 119 -15.00 -5.21 -27.23
CA PRO A 119 -13.89 -5.37 -26.30
C PRO A 119 -13.02 -4.10 -26.23
N GLY A 120 -12.65 -3.69 -25.01
CA GLY A 120 -11.81 -2.50 -24.80
C GLY A 120 -11.85 -2.00 -23.36
N LYS A 121 -11.28 -0.81 -23.14
CA LYS A 121 -11.33 -0.12 -21.84
C LYS A 121 -12.70 0.55 -21.67
N ALA A 122 -13.44 0.13 -20.65
CA ALA A 122 -14.70 0.78 -20.26
C ALA A 122 -14.44 1.92 -19.27
N VAL A 123 -15.23 2.99 -19.37
CA VAL A 123 -15.33 4.06 -18.38
C VAL A 123 -16.79 4.12 -17.93
N ILE A 124 -17.02 4.01 -16.62
CA ILE A 124 -18.35 4.04 -16.03
C ILE A 124 -18.38 5.21 -15.04
N THR A 125 -19.38 6.08 -15.19
CA THR A 125 -19.61 7.21 -14.29
C THR A 125 -21.00 7.06 -13.70
N LEU A 126 -21.10 7.18 -12.38
CA LEU A 126 -22.34 7.10 -11.63
C LEU A 126 -22.19 7.94 -10.35
N ASP A 127 -23.29 8.51 -9.88
CA ASP A 127 -23.36 9.11 -8.55
C ASP A 127 -23.63 8.01 -7.52
N VAL A 128 -22.85 7.97 -6.44
CA VAL A 128 -22.92 6.96 -5.36
C VAL A 128 -23.16 7.58 -4.00
#